data_AF-A0A3M1DY36-F1
#
_entry.id   AF-A0A3M1DY36-F1
#
_cell.length_a   1.000
_cell.length_b   1.000
_cell.length_c   1.000
_cell.angle_alpha   90.00
_cell.angle_beta   90.00
_cell.angle_gamma   90.00
#
_symmetry.space_group_name_H-M   'P 1'
#
loop_
_entity.id
_entity.type
_entity.pdbx_description
1 polymer ?
#
loop_
_entity_poly.entity_id
_entity_poly.type
_entity_poly.pdbx_seq_one_letter_code
_entity_poly.pdbx_strand_id
1 'polypeptide(L)' 'MLGETAIREIVERVLALSRAEETEVLFFGLEERLTRFANNTIHQNVAAADAAVVVRAVVGSPPR' A
#
# COMPACT_ATOMS: atom_id res chain seq x y z
N MET A 1 -0.60 11.26 -4.22
CA MET A 1 -0.02 10.01 -3.67
C MET A 1 1.24 10.35 -2.90
N LEU A 2 1.70 9.48 -2.00
CA LEU A 2 3.03 9.59 -1.42
C LEU A 2 4.09 9.50 -2.52
N GLY A 3 5.13 10.34 -2.41
CA GLY A 3 6.26 10.29 -3.33
C GLY A 3 7.18 9.11 -3.05
N GLU A 4 7.99 8.75 -4.03
CA GLU A 4 8.94 7.62 -3.96
C GLU A 4 9.82 7.66 -2.72
N THR A 5 10.35 8.83 -2.35
CA THR A 5 11.20 9.01 -1.15
C THR A 5 10.45 8.61 0.12
N ALA A 6 9.24 9.12 0.32
CA ALA A 6 8.45 8.80 1.51
C ALA A 6 8.04 7.32 1.54
N ILE A 7 7.71 6.73 0.38
CA ILE A 7 7.42 5.29 0.27
C ILE A 7 8.65 4.47 0.63
N ARG A 8 9.83 4.85 0.13
CA ARG A 8 11.09 4.18 0.44
C ARG A 8 11.42 4.23 1.92
N GLU A 9 11.29 5.39 2.55
CA GLU A 9 11.50 5.54 4.00
C GLU A 9 10.56 4.64 4.81
N ILE A 10 9.29 4.52 4.41
CA ILE A 10 8.33 3.62 5.06
C ILE A 10 8.78 2.16 4.89
N VAL A 11 9.11 1.74 3.67
CA VAL A 11 9.53 0.36 3.37
C VAL A 11 10.80 -0.01 4.12
N GLU A 12 11.82 0.85 4.08
CA GLU A 12 13.10 0.65 4.78
C GLU A 12 12.91 0.58 6.29
N ARG A 13 12.06 1.44 6.86
CA ARG A 13 11.73 1.40 8.28
C ARG A 13 11.04 0.10 8.68
N VAL A 14 10.11 -0.41 7.86
CA VAL A 14 9.43 -1.69 8.13
C VAL A 14 10.42 -2.86 8.04
N LEU A 15 11.28 -2.87 7.02
CA LEU A 15 12.33 -3.88 6.87
C LEU A 15 13.28 -3.89 8.07
N ALA A 16 13.71 -2.72 8.54
CA ALA A 16 14.61 -2.59 9.69
C ALA A 16 14.01 -3.09 11.02
N LEU A 17 12.68 -3.20 11.11
CA LEU A 17 11.99 -3.75 12.29
C LEU A 17 11.86 -5.27 12.25
N SER A 18 12.07 -5.91 11.10
CA SER A 18 11.94 -7.36 10.97
C SER A 18 13.12 -8.11 11.58
N ARG A 19 12.81 -9.25 12.22
CA ARG A 19 13.81 -10.20 12.75
C ARG A 19 13.79 -11.54 12.02
N ALA A 20 12.97 -11.65 10.98
CA ALA A 20 12.85 -12.87 10.18
C ALA A 20 14.08 -13.06 9.29
N GLU A 21 14.35 -14.31 8.89
CA GLU A 21 15.44 -14.65 7.97
C GLU A 21 15.23 -13.97 6.61
N GLU A 22 13.98 -13.97 6.14
CA GLU A 22 13.57 -13.30 4.92
C GLU A 22 12.32 -12.46 5.19
N THR A 23 12.28 -11.24 4.64
CA THR A 23 11.14 -10.32 4.76
C THR A 23 10.90 -9.62 3.44
N GLU A 24 9.65 -9.58 3.00
CA GLU A 24 9.19 -8.76 1.89
C GLU A 24 8.19 -7.71 2.38
N VAL A 25 8.34 -6.48 1.90
CA VAL A 25 7.44 -5.38 2.19
C VAL A 25 6.95 -4.81 0.87
N LEU A 26 5.64 -4.77 0.68
CA LEU A 26 4.97 -4.17 -0.47
C LEU A 26 4.19 -2.94 -0.01
N PHE A 27 4.37 -1.83 -0.71
CA PHE A 27 3.54 -0.63 -0.54
C PHE A 27 2.57 -0.50 -1.72
N PHE A 28 1.30 -0.32 -1.43
CA PHE A 28 0.26 -0.05 -2.40
C PHE A 28 -0.31 1.34 -2.13
N GLY A 29 -0.42 2.16 -3.17
CA GLY A 29 -1.18 3.40 -3.14
C GLY A 29 -2.23 3.38 -4.24
N LEU A 30 -3.42 3.84 -3.94
CA LEU A 30 -4.54 3.91 -4.87
C LEU A 30 -5.14 5.31 -4.84
N GLU A 31 -5.30 5.92 -6.01
CA GLU A 31 -6.12 7.11 -6.18
C GLU A 31 -7.24 6.80 -7.16
N GLU A 32 -8.48 7.02 -6.72
CA GLU A 32 -9.66 6.78 -7.53
C GLU A 32 -10.49 8.06 -7.65
N ARG A 33 -10.98 8.30 -8.86
CA ARG A 33 -11.87 9.43 -9.15
C ARG A 33 -13.06 8.92 -9.95
N LEU A 34 -14.25 9.15 -9.43
CA LEU A 34 -15.50 8.73 -10.06
C LEU A 34 -16.49 9.89 -10.08
N THR A 35 -16.92 10.28 -11.28
CA THR A 35 -18.08 11.14 -11.44
C THR A 35 -19.17 10.37 -12.16
N ARG A 36 -20.34 10.22 -11.51
CA ARG A 36 -21.52 9.59 -12.10
C ARG A 36 -22.57 10.65 -12.41
N PHE A 37 -22.98 10.70 -13.67
CA PHE A 37 -24.12 11.47 -14.12
C PHE A 37 -25.35 10.58 -14.25
N ALA A 38 -26.49 11.11 -13.86
CA ALA A 38 -27.80 10.58 -14.19
C ALA A 38 -28.76 11.76 -14.35
N ASN A 39 -29.79 11.65 -15.18
CA ASN A 39 -30.80 12.70 -15.36
C ASN A 39 -30.21 14.12 -15.55
N ASN A 40 -29.14 14.24 -16.35
CA ASN A 40 -28.42 15.50 -16.60
C ASN A 40 -27.84 16.21 -15.36
N THR A 41 -27.67 15.50 -14.24
CA THR A 41 -27.14 16.02 -12.97
C THR A 41 -26.00 15.13 -12.46
N ILE A 42 -25.00 15.72 -11.81
CA ILE A 42 -23.96 14.94 -11.09
C ILE A 42 -24.62 14.31 -9.86
N HIS A 43 -24.77 12.98 -9.89
CA HIS A 43 -25.36 12.21 -8.80
C HIS A 43 -24.30 11.73 -7.80
N GLN A 44 -23.05 11.60 -8.26
CA GLN A 44 -21.93 11.21 -7.43
C GLN A 44 -20.65 11.87 -7.97
N ASN A 45 -19.88 12.47 -7.09
CA ASN A 45 -18.50 12.90 -7.35
C ASN A 45 -17.65 12.42 -6.17
N VAL A 46 -16.76 11.46 -6.43
CA VAL A 46 -15.87 10.87 -5.45
C VAL A 46 -14.45 11.07 -5.91
N ALA A 47 -13.62 11.52 -4.97
CA ALA A 47 -12.17 11.40 -5.04
C ALA A 47 -11.73 10.68 -3.77
N ALA A 48 -11.08 9.53 -3.93
CA ALA A 48 -10.59 8.70 -2.84
C ALA A 48 -9.10 8.46 -3.01
N ALA A 49 -8.39 8.38 -1.89
CA ALA A 49 -6.99 8.04 -1.83
C ALA A 49 -6.77 7.06 -0.68
N ASP A 50 -6.20 5.90 -1.00
CA ASP A 50 -5.92 4.83 -0.06
C ASP A 50 -4.44 4.43 -0.14
N ALA A 51 -3.91 3.90 0.96
CA ALA A 51 -2.59 3.31 1.01
C ALA A 51 -2.59 2.08 1.91
N ALA A 52 -1.81 1.07 1.53
CA ALA A 52 -1.65 -0.16 2.29
C ALA A 52 -0.18 -0.61 2.28
N VAL A 53 0.26 -1.19 3.40
CA VAL A 53 1.54 -1.88 3.51
C VAL A 53 1.26 -3.34 3.81
N VAL A 54 1.80 -4.23 2.97
CA VAL A 54 1.70 -5.68 3.14
C VAL A 54 3.09 -6.20 3.48
N VAL A 55 3.21 -6.93 4.59
CA VAL A 55 4.48 -7.48 5.07
C VAL A 55 4.38 -8.99 5.10
N ARG A 56 5.35 -9.68 4.49
CA ARG A 56 5.55 -11.12 4.63
C ARG A 56 6.89 -11.38 5.29
N ALA A 57 6.91 -12.30 6.25
CA ALA A 57 8.12 -12.67 6.99
C ALA A 57 8.20 -14.20 7.10
N VAL A 58 9.37 -14.75 6.82
CA VAL A 58 9.65 -16.19 6.97
C VAL A 58 10.22 -16.44 8.36
N VAL A 59 9.51 -17.21 9.18
CA VAL A 59 9.90 -17.50 10.56
C VAL A 59 10.05 -19.01 10.72
N GLY A 60 11.29 -19.46 10.90
CA GLY A 60 11.64 -20.87 11.01
C GLY A 60 11.75 -21.55 9.65
N SER A 61 12.93 -22.06 9.34
CA SER A 61 13.14 -22.92 8.16
C SER A 61 12.74 -24.37 8.50
N PRO A 62 12.00 -25.08 7.64
CA PRO A 62 11.88 -26.53 7.77
C PRO A 62 13.28 -27.16 7.60
N PRO A 63 13.65 -28.18 8.38
CA PRO A 63 14.95 -28.84 8.22
C PRO A 63 15.10 -29.38 6.78
N ARG A 64 16.27 -29.15 6.19
CA ARG A 64 16.67 -29.71 4.88
C ARG A 64 16.82 -31.22 4.93
#